data_AF-W1YAU9-F1
#
_entry.id   AF-W1YAU9-F1
#
_cell.length_a   1.000
_cell.length_b   1.000
_cell.length_c   1.000
_cell.angle_alpha   90.00
_cell.angle_beta   90.00
_cell.angle_gamma   90.00
#
_symmetry.space_group_name_H-M   'P 1'
#
loop_
_entity.id
_entity.type
_entity.pdbx_description
1 polymer ?
#
loop_
_entity_poly.entity_id
_entity_poly.type
_entity_poly.pdbx_seq_one_letter_code
_entity_poly.pdbx_strand_id
1 'polypeptide(L)'
;GADAYIVRTSWVFGEFGNNFVYTMQRLAESHPRLTVVNDQLGRPTWTRTLAEFMLYLIDNQANYGIYHLSNDDVATWFDFAREILKDHA
;
A
#
# COMPACT_ATOMS: atom_id res chain seq x y z
N GLY A 1 25.25 -13.02 12.98
CA GLY A 1 23.86 -12.52 13.07
C GLY A 1 22.93 -13.63 12.62
N ALA A 2 21.65 -13.56 12.95
CA ALA A 2 20.67 -14.51 12.43
C ALA A 2 20.35 -14.19 10.95
N ASP A 3 20.16 -15.24 10.15
CA ASP A 3 19.72 -15.12 8.76
C ASP A 3 18.27 -14.65 8.71
N ALA A 4 18.02 -13.52 8.02
CA ALA A 4 16.71 -12.91 7.95
C ALA A 4 16.48 -12.13 6.65
N TYR A 5 15.22 -12.09 6.21
CA TYR A 5 14.73 -11.14 5.21
C TYR A 5 14.01 -10.00 5.92
N ILE A 6 14.48 -8.77 5.73
CA ILE A 6 13.83 -7.56 6.22
C ILE A 6 13.23 -6.83 5.03
N VAL A 7 11.93 -7.00 4.80
CA VAL A 7 11.21 -6.31 3.72
C VAL A 7 10.57 -5.03 4.26
N ARG A 8 11.10 -3.88 3.86
CA ARG A 8 10.53 -2.56 4.15
C ARG A 8 9.50 -2.22 3.08
N THR A 9 8.32 -1.78 3.50
CA THR A 9 7.21 -1.43 2.60
C THR A 9 6.53 -0.14 3.05
N SER A 10 5.60 0.38 2.24
CA SER A 10 4.88 1.63 2.50
C SER A 10 3.39 1.52 2.15
N TRP A 11 2.56 2.23 2.91
CA TRP A 11 1.15 2.47 2.60
C TRP A 11 0.39 1.19 2.19
N VAL A 12 0.51 0.18 3.04
CA VAL A 12 -0.02 -1.16 2.78
C VAL A 12 -1.55 -1.15 2.77
N PHE A 13 -2.16 -1.74 1.74
CA PHE A 13 -3.60 -1.96 1.63
C PHE A 13 -3.91 -3.33 1.03
N GLY A 14 -5.07 -3.89 1.34
CA GLY A 14 -5.45 -5.23 0.88
C GLY A 14 -6.89 -5.58 1.24
N GLU A 15 -7.33 -6.77 0.83
CA GLU A 15 -8.70 -7.24 1.04
C GLU A 15 -9.01 -7.50 2.53
N PHE A 16 -8.00 -7.94 3.29
CA PHE A 16 -8.19 -8.37 4.67
C PHE A 16 -7.68 -7.29 5.64
N GLY A 17 -8.60 -6.74 6.43
CA GLY A 17 -8.32 -5.79 7.51
C GLY A 17 -8.50 -4.32 7.12
N ASN A 18 -8.42 -3.46 8.14
CA ASN A 18 -8.61 -2.02 7.97
C ASN A 18 -7.43 -1.39 7.23
N ASN A 19 -7.73 -0.56 6.24
CA ASN A 19 -6.73 0.17 5.47
C ASN A 19 -7.31 1.50 4.92
N PHE A 20 -6.48 2.26 4.22
CA PHE A 20 -6.85 3.56 3.68
C PHE A 20 -7.97 3.47 2.62
N VAL A 21 -7.97 2.44 1.76
CA VAL A 21 -9.01 2.22 0.74
C VAL A 21 -10.38 2.11 1.38
N TYR A 22 -10.55 1.19 2.33
CA TYR A 22 -11.83 1.02 3.03
C TYR A 22 -12.20 2.22 3.90
N THR A 23 -11.23 2.96 4.40
CA THR A 23 -11.49 4.19 5.13
C THR A 23 -12.05 5.28 4.22
N MET A 24 -11.49 5.48 3.02
CA MET A 24 -12.01 6.45 2.05
C MET A 24 -13.41 6.09 1.57
N GLN A 25 -13.64 4.82 1.22
CA GLN A 25 -14.96 4.34 0.79
C GLN A 25 -16.04 4.58 1.84
N ARG A 26 -15.79 4.17 3.10
CA ARG A 26 -16.74 4.36 4.21
C ARG A 26 -17.01 5.84 4.49
N LEU A 27 -15.98 6.69 4.43
CA LEU A 27 -16.16 8.12 4.67
C LEU A 27 -17.01 8.77 3.57
N ALA A 28 -16.83 8.37 2.31
CA ALA A 28 -17.57 8.88 1.16
C ALA A 28 -19.09 8.60 1.25
N GLU A 29 -19.51 7.54 1.94
CA GLU A 29 -20.95 7.23 2.15
C GLU A 29 -21.69 8.31 2.95
N SER A 30 -20.99 9.05 3.81
CA SER A 30 -21.60 9.98 4.78
C SER A 30 -21.09 11.42 4.64
N HIS A 31 -20.02 11.65 3.89
CA HIS A 31 -19.40 12.95 3.74
C HIS A 31 -19.34 13.34 2.26
N PRO A 32 -20.10 14.38 1.83
CA PRO A 32 -20.08 14.84 0.44
C PRO A 32 -18.74 15.49 0.04
N ARG A 33 -17.87 15.78 1.01
CA ARG A 33 -16.52 16.33 0.79
C ARG A 33 -15.55 15.73 1.81
N LEU A 34 -14.40 15.29 1.33
CA LEU A 34 -13.28 14.80 2.13
C LEU A 34 -12.07 15.70 1.94
N THR A 35 -11.28 15.89 3.00
CA THR A 35 -10.00 16.59 2.93
C THR A 35 -8.88 15.56 3.12
N VAL A 36 -7.96 15.51 2.16
CA VAL A 36 -6.86 14.55 2.15
C VAL A 36 -5.58 15.30 1.82
N VAL A 37 -4.49 14.98 2.54
CA VAL A 37 -3.20 15.65 2.38
C VAL A 37 -2.62 15.43 0.99
N ASN A 38 -2.07 16.49 0.39
CA ASN A 38 -1.52 16.49 -0.97
C ASN A 38 -0.03 16.89 -1.02
N ASP A 39 0.64 16.92 0.13
CA ASP A 39 2.06 17.26 0.28
C ASP A 39 2.89 16.08 0.81
N GLN A 40 2.25 14.95 1.14
CA GLN A 40 2.90 13.71 1.53
C GLN A 40 2.96 12.75 0.35
N LEU A 41 4.16 12.58 -0.21
CA LEU A 41 4.43 11.67 -1.32
C LEU A 41 4.79 10.27 -0.79
N GLY A 42 4.25 9.23 -1.43
CA GLY A 42 4.53 7.85 -1.09
C GLY A 42 4.11 6.90 -2.20
N ARG A 43 4.09 5.60 -1.89
CA ARG A 43 3.72 4.54 -2.82
C ARG A 43 2.76 3.57 -2.12
N PRO A 44 1.47 3.52 -2.51
CA PRO A 44 0.53 2.49 -2.05
C PRO A 44 1.08 1.10 -2.37
N THR A 45 1.00 0.15 -1.44
CA THR A 45 1.46 -1.23 -1.69
C THR A 45 0.34 -2.22 -1.44
N TRP A 46 -0.02 -2.97 -2.47
CA TRP A 46 -0.98 -4.05 -2.34
C TRP A 46 -0.38 -5.23 -1.59
N THR A 47 -1.09 -5.75 -0.57
CA THR A 47 -0.64 -6.89 0.23
C THR A 47 -0.34 -8.13 -0.60
N ARG A 48 -1.03 -8.34 -1.73
CA ARG A 48 -0.73 -9.45 -2.63
C ARG A 48 0.64 -9.31 -3.27
N THR A 49 1.00 -8.14 -3.81
CA THR A 49 2.35 -7.86 -4.32
C THR A 49 3.41 -8.12 -3.25
N LEU A 50 3.15 -7.67 -2.02
CA LEU A 50 4.05 -7.87 -0.89
C LEU A 50 4.23 -9.34 -0.54
N ALA A 51 3.14 -10.11 -0.47
CA ALA A 51 3.17 -11.54 -0.18
C ALA A 51 3.88 -12.32 -1.29
N GLU A 52 3.58 -12.01 -2.56
CA GLU A 52 4.23 -12.63 -3.73
C GLU A 52 5.75 -12.37 -3.73
N PHE A 53 6.19 -11.16 -3.36
CA PHE A 53 7.61 -10.86 -3.22
C PHE A 53 8.27 -11.61 -2.05
N MET A 54 7.59 -11.73 -0.91
CA MET A 54 8.10 -12.51 0.22
C MET A 54 8.28 -13.99 -0.14
N LEU A 55 7.32 -14.58 -0.85
CA LEU A 55 7.43 -15.93 -1.38
C LEU A 55 8.56 -16.05 -2.40
N TYR A 56 8.68 -15.08 -3.31
CA TYR A 56 9.77 -15.02 -4.28
C TYR A 56 11.15 -15.07 -3.63
N LEU A 57 11.39 -14.32 -2.54
CA LEU A 57 12.65 -14.35 -1.81
C LEU A 57 12.97 -15.75 -1.25
N ILE A 58 11.95 -16.42 -0.71
CA ILE A 58 12.07 -17.76 -0.13
C ILE A 58 12.32 -18.80 -1.23
N ASP A 59 11.48 -18.81 -2.26
CA ASP A 59 11.49 -19.82 -3.33
C ASP A 59 12.76 -19.75 -4.18
N ASN A 60 13.34 -18.56 -4.35
CA ASN A 60 14.56 -18.35 -5.13
C ASN A 60 15.84 -18.35 -4.27
N GLN A 61 15.72 -18.63 -2.96
CA GLN A 61 16.85 -18.62 -2.03
C GLN A 61 17.68 -17.34 -2.17
N ALA A 62 17.00 -16.20 -2.24
CA ALA A 62 17.66 -14.90 -2.36
C ALA A 62 18.61 -14.67 -1.18
N ASN A 63 19.62 -13.81 -1.35
CA ASN A 63 20.52 -13.52 -0.25
C ASN A 63 19.75 -12.91 0.94
N TYR A 64 20.00 -13.38 2.16
CA TYR A 64 19.47 -12.74 3.35
C TYR A 64 19.90 -11.27 3.42
N GLY A 65 19.03 -10.40 3.93
CA GLY A 65 19.30 -8.98 3.97
C GLY A 65 18.05 -8.10 3.98
N ILE A 66 18.27 -6.83 3.64
CA ILE A 66 17.25 -5.80 3.65
C ILE A 66 16.78 -5.53 2.21
N TYR A 67 15.48 -5.62 2.00
CA TYR A 67 14.80 -5.36 0.74
C TYR A 67 13.79 -4.23 0.93
N HIS A 68 13.64 -3.36 -0.08
CA HIS A 68 12.58 -2.35 -0.09
C HIS A 68 11.60 -2.71 -1.20
N LEU A 69 10.32 -2.82 -0.85
CA LEU A 69 9.27 -3.16 -1.79
C LEU A 69 8.05 -2.25 -1.60
N SER A 70 7.65 -1.62 -2.69
CA SER A 70 6.33 -1.03 -2.89
C SER A 70 5.84 -1.37 -4.30
N ASN A 71 4.58 -1.10 -4.61
CA ASN A 71 4.20 -0.99 -6.03
C ASN A 71 4.92 0.22 -6.66
N ASP A 72 4.94 0.26 -8.00
CA ASP A 72 5.54 1.34 -8.77
C ASP A 72 4.70 2.62 -8.71
N ASP A 73 5.31 3.71 -9.19
CA ASP A 73 4.78 5.07 -9.21
C ASP A 73 4.60 5.74 -7.85
N VAL A 74 4.72 7.06 -7.84
CA VAL A 74 4.58 7.91 -6.65
C VAL A 74 3.23 8.59 -6.69
N ALA A 75 2.53 8.62 -5.56
CA ALA A 75 1.26 9.30 -5.38
C ALA A 75 1.25 10.05 -4.05
N THR A 76 0.45 11.12 -3.97
CA THR A 76 0.05 11.66 -2.68
C THR A 76 -1.11 10.85 -2.10
N TRP A 77 -1.41 11.03 -0.80
CA TRP A 77 -2.65 10.47 -0.25
C TRP A 77 -3.89 10.99 -0.97
N PHE A 78 -3.87 12.25 -1.41
CA PHE A 78 -4.95 12.86 -2.21
C PHE A 78 -5.10 12.16 -3.56
N ASP A 79 -4.00 11.93 -4.30
CA ASP A 79 -4.05 11.20 -5.57
C ASP A 79 -4.60 9.79 -5.38
N PHE A 80 -4.18 9.11 -4.31
CA PHE A 80 -4.66 7.76 -4.01
C PHE A 80 -6.17 7.77 -3.66
N ALA A 81 -6.62 8.69 -2.80
CA ALA A 81 -8.03 8.84 -2.46
C ALA A 81 -8.90 9.17 -3.69
N ARG A 82 -8.40 10.04 -4.58
CA ARG A 82 -9.09 10.39 -5.83
C ARG A 82 -9.26 9.16 -6.73
N GLU A 83 -8.23 8.32 -6.84
CA GLU A 83 -8.30 7.09 -7.64
C GLU A 83 -9.26 6.06 -7.02
N ILE A 84 -9.23 5.89 -5.69
CA ILE A 84 -10.16 4.99 -4.97
C ILE A 84 -11.63 5.39 -5.19
N LEU A 85 -11.91 6.69 -5.18
CA LEU A 85 -13.27 7.23 -5.23
C LEU A 85 -13.73 7.65 -6.63
N LYS A 86 -12.95 7.39 -7.68
CA LYS A 86 -13.23 7.87 -9.04
C LYS A 86 -14.60 7.42 -9.59
N ASP A 87 -15.05 6.24 -9.16
CA ASP A 87 -16.31 5.61 -9.58
C ASP A 87 -17.41 5.73 -8.50
N HIS A 88 -17.12 6.42 -7.39
CA HIS A 88 -18.14 6.72 -6.37
C HIS A 88 -18.96 7.93 -6.81
N ALA A 89 -20.22 7.69 -7.18
CA ALA A 89 -21.22 8.71 -7.51
C ALA A 89 -21.84 9.35 -6.26
#